data_AF-A0A5B7B809-F1
#
_entry.id   AF-A0A5B7B809-F1
#
_cell.length_a   1.000
_cell.length_b   1.000
_cell.length_c   1.000
_cell.angle_alpha   90.00
_cell.angle_beta   90.00
_cell.angle_gamma   90.00
#
_symmetry.space_group_name_H-M   'P 1'
#
loop_
_entity.id
_entity.type
_entity.pdbx_description
1 polymer ?
#
loop_
_entity_poly.entity_id
_entity_poly.type
_entity_poly.pdbx_seq_one_letter_code
_entity_poly.pdbx_strand_id
1 'polypeptide(L)'
;MATATGNSIHLSSSRPQLDLSGAAIQGNFEERDPTILLPNQSDDISHLALDIGGSLIKLVYFSRHEDRSANDRRKKSVKVRLDVSDGTSRSYPILGGRLHFVKFETTKINECLDFIYSKQLHRGGMDSFHWHSEVPNNENAVIKATGGGAYKFADLFKERLGVSIEKEDEMN
;
A
#
# COMPACT_ATOMS: atom_id res chain seq x y z
N MET A 1 -34.52 27.82 26.23
CA MET A 1 -33.46 26.83 26.56
C MET A 1 -33.64 25.65 25.61
N ALA A 2 -33.02 25.68 24.43
CA ALA A 2 -33.11 24.59 23.47
C ALA A 2 -31.78 23.83 23.49
N THR A 3 -31.81 22.60 24.00
CA THR A 3 -30.68 21.66 24.00
C THR A 3 -30.57 21.02 22.63
N ALA A 4 -29.53 21.36 21.87
CA ALA A 4 -29.20 20.68 20.63
C ALA A 4 -28.60 19.31 20.95
N THR A 5 -29.33 18.25 20.63
CA THR A 5 -28.86 16.87 20.62
C THR A 5 -27.88 16.71 19.48
N GLY A 6 -26.59 16.55 19.81
CA GLY A 6 -25.55 16.21 18.84
C GLY A 6 -25.79 14.79 18.31
N ASN A 7 -26.23 14.67 17.07
CA ASN A 7 -26.27 13.40 16.37
C ASN A 7 -24.83 12.94 16.14
N SER A 8 -24.43 11.85 16.78
CA SER A 8 -23.19 11.15 16.45
C SER A 8 -23.32 10.63 15.02
N ILE A 9 -22.51 11.16 14.11
CA ILE A 9 -22.46 10.67 12.74
C ILE A 9 -21.84 9.27 12.80
N HIS A 10 -22.69 8.25 12.67
CA HIS A 10 -22.28 6.87 12.54
C HIS A 10 -21.79 6.66 11.10
N LEU A 11 -20.52 6.99 10.82
CA LEU A 11 -19.87 6.67 9.55
C LEU A 11 -19.50 5.19 9.55
N SER A 12 -20.46 4.32 9.23
CA SER A 12 -20.18 2.97 8.78
C SER A 12 -20.10 2.96 7.25
N SER A 13 -18.91 3.25 6.71
CA SER A 13 -18.51 2.80 5.38
C SER A 13 -17.10 2.22 5.51
N SER A 14 -17.07 0.90 5.57
CA SER A 14 -15.91 0.03 5.80
C SER A 14 -14.89 0.10 4.67
N ARG A 15 -14.27 1.27 4.48
CA ARG A 15 -12.94 1.35 3.87
C ARG A 15 -11.94 1.09 5.00
N PRO A 16 -11.01 0.14 4.84
CA PRO A 16 -9.89 0.01 5.77
C PRO A 16 -9.23 1.38 5.91
N GLN A 17 -9.27 1.94 7.12
CA GLN A 17 -8.79 3.29 7.35
C GLN A 17 -7.30 3.18 7.69
N LEU A 18 -6.48 4.00 7.02
CA LEU A 18 -5.08 4.14 7.40
C LEU A 18 -5.01 4.63 8.86
N ASP A 19 -4.42 3.82 9.73
CA ASP A 19 -4.06 4.21 11.08
C ASP A 19 -2.78 5.05 11.05
N LEU A 20 -2.97 6.37 11.19
CA LEU A 20 -1.89 7.34 11.22
C LEU A 20 -1.31 7.53 12.63
N SER A 21 -1.81 6.82 13.64
CA SER A 21 -1.30 6.94 15.00
C SER A 21 0.14 6.45 15.08
N GLY A 22 1.02 7.29 15.63
CA GLY A 22 2.46 7.02 15.68
C GLY A 22 3.18 7.07 14.33
N ALA A 23 2.52 7.55 13.27
CA ALA A 23 3.14 7.68 11.96
C ALA A 23 4.38 8.57 12.01
N ALA A 24 5.44 8.16 11.32
CA ALA A 24 6.71 8.88 11.32
C ALA A 24 7.36 8.80 9.94
N ILE A 25 8.00 9.89 9.52
CA ILE A 25 8.84 9.88 8.32
C ILE A 25 10.08 9.03 8.61
N GLN A 26 10.28 8.00 7.82
CA GLN A 26 11.44 7.12 7.86
C GLN A 26 12.28 7.36 6.61
N GLY A 27 13.35 8.12 6.81
CA GLY A 27 14.37 8.43 5.82
C GLY A 27 15.31 9.49 6.37
N ASN A 28 16.52 9.61 5.81
CA ASN A 28 17.40 10.74 6.12
C ASN A 28 17.04 11.93 5.22
N PHE A 29 17.55 13.13 5.53
CA PHE A 29 17.30 14.33 4.70
C PHE A 29 17.89 14.22 3.27
N GLU A 30 18.72 13.22 3.00
CA GLU A 30 19.34 12.98 1.70
C GLU A 30 18.55 12.00 0.82
N GLU A 31 17.58 11.28 1.40
CA GLU A 31 16.75 10.32 0.71
C GLU A 31 15.72 11.05 -0.16
N ARG A 32 15.74 10.78 -1.47
CA ARG A 32 14.91 11.51 -2.44
C ARG A 32 13.41 11.30 -2.25
N ASP A 33 13.02 10.15 -1.71
CA ASP A 33 11.63 9.74 -1.55
C ASP A 33 11.49 8.99 -0.21
N PRO A 34 11.49 9.71 0.93
CA PRO A 34 11.40 9.07 2.25
C PRO A 34 10.05 8.39 2.44
N THR A 35 10.04 7.28 3.19
CA THR A 35 8.81 6.51 3.46
C THR A 35 8.10 7.02 4.71
N ILE A 36 6.81 6.74 4.84
CA ILE A 36 6.09 6.98 6.10
C ILE A 36 5.87 5.64 6.78
N LEU A 37 6.47 5.46 7.95
CA LEU A 37 6.20 4.32 8.82
C LEU A 37 4.81 4.48 9.44
N LEU A 38 4.00 3.43 9.36
CA LEU A 38 2.69 3.32 10.01
C LEU A 38 2.75 2.15 11.01
N PRO A 39 3.20 2.41 12.26
CA PRO A 39 3.57 1.35 13.20
C PRO A 39 2.38 0.62 13.82
N ASN A 40 1.18 1.19 13.75
CA ASN A 40 -0.04 0.63 14.34
C ASN A 40 -1.01 0.10 13.26
N GLN A 41 -0.57 0.09 12.00
CA GLN A 41 -1.39 -0.33 10.88
C GLN A 41 -1.65 -1.84 10.93
N SER A 42 -2.88 -2.22 11.30
CA SER A 42 -3.26 -3.60 11.53
C SER A 42 -4.02 -4.23 10.36
N ASP A 43 -4.85 -3.46 9.64
CA ASP A 43 -5.58 -3.96 8.48
C ASP A 43 -4.63 -4.25 7.32
N ASP A 44 -4.86 -5.38 6.64
CA ASP A 44 -4.24 -5.62 5.34
C ASP A 44 -4.92 -4.73 4.33
N ILE A 45 -4.18 -3.72 3.85
CA ILE A 45 -4.70 -2.82 2.85
C ILE A 45 -3.87 -2.85 1.58
N SER A 46 -4.57 -3.17 0.49
CA SER A 46 -4.10 -3.05 -0.88
C SER A 46 -4.19 -1.60 -1.35
N HIS A 47 -3.43 -0.69 -0.72
CA HIS A 47 -3.34 0.69 -1.18
C HIS A 47 -2.31 0.80 -2.28
N LEU A 48 -2.72 0.64 -3.55
CA LEU A 48 -2.00 1.19 -4.68
C LEU A 48 -2.82 2.36 -5.22
N ALA A 49 -2.24 3.56 -5.18
CA ALA A 49 -2.84 4.75 -5.75
C ALA A 49 -1.88 5.35 -6.79
N LEU A 50 -2.45 5.80 -7.90
CA LEU A 50 -1.70 6.28 -9.05
C LEU A 50 -2.25 7.64 -9.52
N ASP A 51 -1.37 8.60 -9.77
CA ASP A 51 -1.71 9.88 -10.38
C ASP A 51 -0.88 10.04 -11.65
N ILE A 52 -1.53 10.01 -12.81
CA ILE A 52 -0.86 10.08 -14.11
C ILE A 52 -1.08 11.47 -14.72
N GLY A 53 -0.18 12.40 -14.39
CA GLY A 53 -0.17 13.74 -14.95
C GLY A 53 0.47 13.81 -16.35
N GLY A 54 0.49 15.02 -16.91
CA GLY A 54 1.11 15.27 -18.23
C GLY A 54 2.62 15.03 -18.25
N SER A 55 3.31 15.32 -17.15
CA SER A 55 4.78 15.24 -17.05
C SER A 55 5.27 14.23 -16.03
N LEU A 56 4.51 14.01 -14.96
CA LEU A 56 4.89 13.13 -13.86
C LEU A 56 3.79 12.12 -13.56
N ILE A 57 4.23 10.90 -13.27
CA ILE A 57 3.45 9.85 -12.66
C ILE A 57 3.83 9.81 -11.18
N LYS A 58 2.86 9.85 -10.28
CA LYS A 58 3.07 9.67 -8.84
C LYS A 58 2.38 8.38 -8.42
N LEU A 59 3.11 7.51 -7.74
CA LEU A 59 2.63 6.23 -7.27
C LEU A 59 2.80 6.18 -5.76
N VAL A 60 1.73 5.82 -5.06
CA VAL A 60 1.75 5.57 -3.62
C VAL A 60 1.38 4.11 -3.39
N TYR A 61 2.19 3.40 -2.62
CA TYR A 61 1.87 2.03 -2.25
C TYR A 61 2.18 1.70 -0.80
N PHE A 62 1.39 0.81 -0.19
CA PHE A 62 1.64 0.29 1.14
C PHE A 62 2.39 -1.05 1.08
N SER A 63 3.36 -1.24 1.97
CA SER A 63 4.00 -2.54 2.21
C SER A 63 3.92 -2.91 3.68
N ARG A 64 3.49 -4.13 3.99
CA ARG A 64 3.57 -4.69 5.35
C ARG A 64 5.03 -4.85 5.77
N HIS A 65 5.32 -4.74 7.06
CA HIS A 65 6.60 -5.20 7.57
C HIS A 65 6.66 -6.72 7.38
N GLU A 66 7.47 -7.22 6.45
CA GLU A 66 7.70 -8.66 6.35
C GLU A 66 8.36 -9.12 7.65
N ASP A 67 7.76 -10.14 8.27
CA ASP A 67 8.45 -10.89 9.31
C ASP A 67 9.75 -11.39 8.70
N ARG A 68 10.85 -11.18 9.41
CA ARG A 68 12.13 -11.83 9.12
C ARG A 68 12.07 -13.32 9.52
N SER A 69 10.98 -14.03 9.18
CA SER A 69 10.66 -15.39 9.64
C SER A 69 10.85 -16.42 8.52
N ALA A 70 12.10 -16.59 8.04
CA ALA A 70 12.42 -17.71 7.17
C ALA A 70 13.81 -18.33 7.36
N ASN A 71 14.41 -18.21 8.56
CA ASN A 71 15.49 -19.13 8.98
C ASN A 71 15.81 -19.02 10.49
N ASP A 72 14.91 -19.45 11.36
CA ASP A 72 15.37 -20.06 12.61
C ASP A 72 14.56 -21.35 12.89
N ARG A 73 15.00 -22.42 12.22
CA ARG A 73 14.52 -23.79 12.43
C ARG A 73 15.05 -24.41 13.72
N ARG A 74 15.33 -23.66 14.81
CA ARG A 74 15.69 -24.32 16.08
C ARG A 74 15.52 -23.42 17.31
N LYS A 75 14.34 -23.49 17.93
CA LYS A 75 14.13 -24.06 19.28
C LYS A 75 12.83 -23.54 19.91
N LYS A 76 11.92 -24.47 20.21
CA LYS A 76 11.03 -24.35 21.36
C LYS A 76 11.89 -24.28 22.62
N SER A 77 11.93 -23.15 23.32
CA SER A 77 12.17 -23.13 24.77
C SER A 77 11.85 -21.76 25.37
N VAL A 78 10.77 -21.72 26.15
CA VAL A 78 10.71 -21.18 27.52
C VAL A 78 11.55 -19.92 27.82
N LYS A 79 10.84 -18.78 27.95
CA LYS A 79 10.92 -17.73 28.99
C LYS A 79 12.30 -17.26 29.51
N VAL A 80 12.38 -15.92 29.63
CA VAL A 80 13.16 -15.10 30.60
C VAL A 80 14.46 -14.44 30.08
N ARG A 81 14.35 -13.11 29.92
CA ARG A 81 15.31 -12.02 30.19
C ARG A 81 16.80 -12.29 29.93
N LEU A 82 17.37 -11.60 28.95
CA LEU A 82 18.59 -10.80 29.14
C LEU A 82 18.76 -9.80 27.97
N ASP A 83 18.98 -8.55 28.36
CA ASP A 83 19.18 -7.37 27.53
C ASP A 83 20.68 -7.20 27.29
N VAL A 84 21.16 -7.18 26.03
CA VAL A 84 22.41 -6.53 25.57
C VAL A 84 22.30 -6.22 24.07
N SER A 85 22.60 -4.96 23.74
CA SER A 85 22.25 -4.18 22.55
C SER A 85 23.15 -4.36 21.32
N ASP A 86 22.60 -4.24 20.10
CA ASP A 86 23.18 -3.42 19.03
C ASP A 86 22.14 -3.08 17.91
N GLY A 87 22.02 -1.80 17.54
CA GLY A 87 21.43 -1.30 16.28
C GLY A 87 19.92 -1.43 15.99
N THR A 88 19.12 -0.45 16.44
CA THR A 88 17.86 0.02 15.79
C THR A 88 16.71 -0.96 15.54
N SER A 89 16.59 -2.05 16.30
CA SER A 89 15.37 -2.89 16.23
C SER A 89 14.27 -2.28 17.11
N ARG A 90 13.67 -1.17 16.68
CA ARG A 90 12.40 -0.69 17.24
C ARG A 90 11.38 -1.83 17.03
N SER A 91 11.03 -2.54 18.10
CA SER A 91 10.05 -3.63 18.06
C SER A 91 8.67 -3.02 17.87
N TYR A 92 8.34 -2.69 16.62
CA TYR A 92 6.97 -2.40 16.27
C TYR A 92 6.14 -3.68 16.49
N PRO A 93 4.88 -3.57 16.92
CA PRO A 93 4.00 -4.72 16.89
C PRO A 93 4.07 -5.37 15.50
N ILE A 94 3.89 -6.69 15.45
CA ILE A 94 3.89 -7.52 14.22
C ILE A 94 2.82 -7.04 13.18
N LEU A 95 2.08 -5.99 13.53
CA LEU A 95 1.00 -5.34 12.83
C LEU A 95 1.43 -3.89 12.53
N GLY A 96 2.10 -3.68 11.39
CA GLY A 96 2.52 -2.37 10.93
C GLY A 96 3.05 -2.43 9.49
N GLY A 97 3.32 -1.26 8.91
CA GLY A 97 3.88 -1.20 7.56
C GLY A 97 4.41 0.17 7.18
N ARG A 98 4.65 0.37 5.89
CA ARG A 98 5.23 1.59 5.33
C ARG A 98 4.43 2.04 4.12
N LEU A 99 4.19 3.33 4.05
CA LEU A 99 3.67 3.99 2.87
C LEU A 99 4.85 4.55 2.06
N HIS A 100 4.92 4.14 0.81
CA HIS A 100 5.97 4.51 -0.13
C HIS A 100 5.45 5.52 -1.13
N PHE A 101 6.30 6.47 -1.51
CA PHE A 101 6.03 7.46 -2.54
C PHE A 101 7.08 7.28 -3.64
N VAL A 102 6.65 7.10 -4.88
CA VAL A 102 7.54 6.91 -6.02
C VAL A 102 7.06 7.80 -7.15
N LYS A 103 8.00 8.41 -7.88
CA LYS A 103 7.71 9.26 -9.03
C LYS A 103 8.45 8.80 -10.28
N PHE A 104 7.79 8.92 -11.41
CA PHE A 104 8.35 8.65 -12.73
C PHE A 104 8.02 9.82 -13.67
N GLU A 105 8.84 10.05 -14.69
CA GLU A 105 8.45 10.92 -15.80
C GLU A 105 7.37 10.21 -16.63
N THR A 106 6.32 10.93 -17.03
CA THR A 106 5.22 10.35 -17.84
C THR A 106 5.73 9.82 -19.18
N THR A 107 6.79 10.42 -19.74
CA THR A 107 7.48 9.95 -20.95
C THR A 107 8.12 8.57 -20.77
N LYS A 108 8.39 8.17 -19.52
CA LYS A 108 9.01 6.89 -19.13
C LYS A 108 8.01 5.94 -18.49
N ILE A 109 6.76 5.94 -18.95
CA ILE A 109 5.69 5.10 -18.38
C ILE A 109 6.03 3.61 -18.28
N ASN A 110 6.86 3.08 -19.18
CA ASN A 110 7.33 1.69 -19.11
C ASN A 110 8.11 1.40 -17.82
N GLU A 111 8.95 2.32 -17.34
CA GLU A 111 9.67 2.16 -16.06
C GLU A 111 8.69 2.06 -14.87
N CYS A 112 7.58 2.80 -14.94
CA CYS A 112 6.51 2.71 -13.94
C CYS A 112 5.79 1.35 -14.00
N LEU A 113 5.47 0.86 -15.20
CA LEU A 113 4.85 -0.46 -15.38
C LEU A 113 5.75 -1.59 -14.89
N ASP A 114 7.03 -1.53 -15.23
CA ASP A 114 8.03 -2.52 -14.80
C ASP A 114 8.20 -2.48 -13.26
N PHE A 115 8.16 -1.29 -12.66
CA PHE A 115 8.16 -1.13 -11.21
C PHE A 115 6.94 -1.82 -10.56
N ILE A 116 5.73 -1.53 -11.03
CA ILE A 116 4.48 -2.15 -10.55
C ILE A 116 4.52 -3.67 -10.70
N TYR A 117 5.05 -4.16 -11.82
CA TYR A 117 5.21 -5.59 -12.07
C TYR A 117 6.19 -6.23 -11.09
N SER A 118 7.39 -5.65 -10.94
CA SER A 118 8.46 -6.19 -10.10
C SER A 118 8.07 -6.28 -8.62
N LYS A 119 7.27 -5.32 -8.15
CA LYS A 119 6.75 -5.26 -6.77
C LYS A 119 5.45 -6.03 -6.59
N GLN A 120 4.93 -6.66 -7.66
CA GLN A 120 3.66 -7.39 -7.67
C GLN A 120 2.46 -6.55 -7.18
N LEU A 121 2.52 -5.22 -7.31
CA LEU A 121 1.48 -4.31 -6.80
C LEU A 121 0.16 -4.44 -7.56
N HIS A 122 0.17 -5.06 -8.73
CA HIS A 122 -0.97 -5.31 -9.58
C HIS A 122 -1.76 -6.58 -9.21
N ARG A 123 -1.29 -7.38 -8.24
CA ARG A 123 -1.89 -8.69 -7.92
C ARG A 123 -2.98 -8.67 -6.84
N GLY A 124 -3.31 -7.50 -6.29
CA GLY A 124 -4.15 -7.42 -5.09
C GLY A 124 -3.43 -8.02 -3.87
N GLY A 125 -3.84 -7.65 -2.67
CA GLY A 125 -3.30 -8.19 -1.43
C GLY A 125 -3.44 -9.71 -1.33
N MET A 126 -2.80 -10.27 -0.30
CA MET A 126 -2.71 -11.70 0.03
C MET A 126 -4.07 -12.43 0.19
N ASP A 127 -5.19 -11.76 0.00
CA ASP A 127 -6.56 -12.25 0.16
C ASP A 127 -7.04 -13.19 -0.96
N SER A 128 -6.21 -13.52 -1.97
CA SER A 128 -6.50 -14.60 -2.93
C SER A 128 -6.16 -16.03 -2.43
N PHE A 129 -5.85 -16.22 -1.15
CA PHE A 129 -5.87 -17.54 -0.53
C PHE A 129 -7.27 -17.93 -0.07
N HIS A 130 -8.21 -18.10 -1.01
CA HIS A 130 -9.33 -19.00 -0.79
C HIS A 130 -9.95 -19.49 -2.11
N TRP A 131 -9.97 -20.82 -2.23
CA TRP A 131 -10.67 -21.66 -3.21
C TRP A 131 -9.99 -21.87 -4.56
N HIS A 132 -9.32 -23.02 -4.64
CA HIS A 132 -9.51 -23.97 -5.73
C HIS A 132 -10.96 -23.89 -6.25
N SER A 133 -11.16 -23.13 -7.32
CA SER A 133 -12.36 -23.22 -8.15
C SER A 133 -11.86 -23.14 -9.58
N GLU A 134 -12.09 -24.22 -10.33
CA GLU A 134 -11.65 -24.44 -11.70
C GLU A 134 -12.44 -23.57 -12.70
N VAL A 135 -12.63 -22.30 -12.36
CA VAL A 135 -13.30 -21.29 -13.19
C VAL A 135 -12.30 -20.16 -13.41
N PRO A 136 -11.96 -19.80 -14.66
CA PRO A 136 -11.05 -18.69 -14.92
C PRO A 136 -11.79 -17.39 -14.57
N ASN A 137 -11.77 -17.00 -13.30
CA ASN A 137 -12.28 -15.72 -12.85
C ASN A 137 -11.33 -14.64 -13.37
N ASN A 138 -11.69 -14.13 -14.55
CA ASN A 138 -11.15 -12.96 -15.23
C ASN A 138 -11.53 -11.68 -14.46
N GLU A 139 -11.33 -11.66 -13.14
CA GLU A 139 -11.40 -10.44 -12.35
C GLU A 139 -10.05 -9.74 -12.48
N ASN A 140 -9.90 -9.00 -13.58
CA ASN A 140 -8.75 -8.13 -13.77
C ASN A 140 -8.65 -7.21 -12.55
N ALA A 141 -7.49 -7.22 -11.88
CA ALA A 141 -7.26 -6.32 -10.77
C ALA A 141 -7.49 -4.87 -11.22
N VAL A 142 -8.16 -4.08 -10.38
CA VAL A 142 -8.51 -2.69 -10.69
C VAL A 142 -7.59 -1.77 -9.90
N ILE A 143 -6.93 -0.85 -10.60
CA ILE A 143 -6.12 0.21 -9.99
C ILE A 143 -6.88 1.52 -10.12
N LYS A 144 -7.13 2.17 -8.99
CA LYS A 144 -7.67 3.53 -8.96
C LYS A 144 -6.59 4.53 -9.33
N ALA A 145 -6.90 5.39 -10.31
CA ALA A 145 -5.96 6.42 -10.73
C ALA A 145 -6.63 7.78 -10.97
N THR A 146 -5.89 8.85 -10.68
CA THR A 146 -6.24 10.24 -11.04
C THR A 146 -5.35 10.72 -12.20
N GLY A 147 -5.58 11.95 -12.67
CA GLY A 147 -4.83 12.52 -13.77
C GLY A 147 -5.44 12.23 -15.14
N GLY A 148 -5.27 13.17 -16.08
CA GLY A 148 -5.68 12.97 -17.48
C GLY A 148 -5.01 11.75 -18.15
N GLY A 149 -3.85 11.33 -17.64
CA GLY A 149 -3.16 10.13 -18.08
C GLY A 149 -3.86 8.82 -17.72
N ALA A 150 -4.71 8.79 -16.67
CA ALA A 150 -5.48 7.60 -16.32
C ALA A 150 -6.36 7.14 -17.48
N TYR A 151 -6.95 8.08 -18.22
CA TYR A 151 -7.67 7.79 -19.46
C TYR A 151 -6.73 7.42 -20.61
N LYS A 152 -5.69 8.24 -20.84
CA LYS A 152 -4.77 8.09 -21.98
C LYS A 152 -4.05 6.74 -22.02
N PHE A 153 -3.70 6.18 -20.86
CA PHE A 153 -2.87 4.98 -20.75
C PHE A 153 -3.63 3.75 -20.24
N ALA A 154 -4.96 3.81 -20.10
CA ALA A 154 -5.77 2.71 -19.59
C ALA A 154 -5.52 1.37 -20.33
N ASP A 155 -5.52 1.41 -21.66
CA ASP A 155 -5.30 0.22 -22.49
C ASP A 155 -3.89 -0.36 -22.32
N LEU A 156 -2.89 0.51 -22.13
CA LEU A 156 -1.50 0.08 -21.91
C LEU A 156 -1.35 -0.69 -20.59
N PHE A 157 -2.01 -0.23 -19.53
CA PHE A 157 -2.04 -0.95 -18.24
C PHE A 157 -2.72 -2.31 -18.39
N LYS A 158 -3.83 -2.37 -19.13
CA LYS A 158 -4.54 -3.62 -19.40
C LYS A 158 -3.68 -4.60 -20.21
N GLU A 159 -2.99 -4.13 -21.24
CA GLU A 159 -2.14 -4.96 -22.08
C GLU A 159 -0.90 -5.46 -21.32
N ARG A 160 -0.21 -4.58 -20.58
CA ARG A 160 1.09 -4.90 -19.96
C ARG A 160 1.00 -5.57 -18.60
N LEU A 161 -0.05 -5.26 -17.82
CA LEU A 161 -0.19 -5.75 -16.45
C LEU A 161 -1.47 -6.57 -16.24
N GLY A 162 -2.38 -6.64 -17.22
CA GLY A 162 -3.66 -7.32 -17.06
C GLY A 162 -4.62 -6.59 -16.11
N VAL A 163 -4.39 -5.30 -15.84
CA VAL A 163 -5.17 -4.51 -14.88
C VAL A 163 -6.01 -3.46 -15.56
N SER A 164 -7.19 -3.19 -15.01
CA SER A 164 -8.03 -2.09 -15.48
C SER A 164 -7.80 -0.85 -14.62
N ILE A 165 -7.71 0.32 -15.28
CA ILE A 165 -7.63 1.60 -14.58
C ILE A 165 -9.04 2.13 -14.35
N GLU A 166 -9.39 2.37 -13.08
CA GLU A 166 -10.60 3.09 -12.70
C GLU A 166 -10.21 4.56 -12.46
N LYS A 167 -10.69 5.45 -13.34
CA LYS A 167 -10.43 6.88 -13.20
C LYS A 167 -11.28 7.44 -12.06
N GLU A 168 -10.62 8.06 -11.09
CA GLU A 168 -11.24 8.94 -10.10
C GLU A 168 -11.12 10.40 -10.58
N ASP A 169 -12.09 11.24 -10.26
CA ASP A 169 -12.05 12.66 -10.65
C ASP A 169 -10.97 13.43 -9.86
N GLU A 170 -10.21 14.26 -10.59
CA GLU A 170 -9.35 15.26 -9.95
C GLU A 170 -10.26 16.32 -9.34
N MET A 171 -9.98 16.75 -8.10
CA MET A 171 -10.85 17.66 -7.31
C MET A 171 -11.53 18.72 -8.20
N ASN A 172 -12.86 18.69 -8.24
CA ASN A 172 -13.69 19.76 -8.82
C ASN A 172 -13.81 20.94 -7.87
#